data_AF-A0A7X4C097-F1
#
_entry.id   AF-A0A7X4C097-F1
#
_cell.length_a   1.000
_cell.length_b   1.000
_cell.length_c   1.000
_cell.angle_alpha   90.00
_cell.angle_beta   90.00
_cell.angle_gamma   90.00
#
_symmetry.space_group_name_H-M   'P 1'
#
loop_
_entity.id
_entity.type
_entity.pdbx_description
1 polymer ?
#
loop_
_entity_poly.entity_id
_entity_poly.type
_entity_poly.pdbx_seq_one_letter_code
_entity_poly.pdbx_strand_id
1 'polypeptide(L)'
;MLLGLTASATALAAIAAIGSCVCAFASLRLARRIYHEVKGDERIVFGPLQHPNYTVHNNEHSKSVIWCSVFNKAQRKAYINKIEAFSEEGRKINVQWSDSMDKVGMPEEPHGLLGIVDRNTLCIRKTIGGSIDYLRLEVSHSFDKHPQEVISDPVSDWLSKDEIQEDNT
;
A
#
# COMPACT_ATOMS: atom_id res chain seq x y z
N MET A 1 -27.70 18.53 -50.70
CA MET A 1 -26.75 17.42 -50.42
C MET A 1 -26.18 17.46 -48.99
N LEU A 2 -25.80 18.64 -48.45
CA LEU A 2 -25.24 18.79 -47.09
C LEU A 2 -26.14 18.29 -45.94
N LEU A 3 -27.46 18.47 -46.02
CA LEU A 3 -28.43 18.01 -45.00
C LEU A 3 -28.56 16.48 -44.87
N GLY A 4 -28.34 15.73 -45.96
CA GLY A 4 -28.39 14.26 -45.94
C GLY A 4 -27.13 13.63 -45.36
N LEU A 5 -25.98 14.31 -45.50
CA LEU A 5 -24.69 13.87 -44.97
C LEU A 5 -24.59 14.10 -43.45
N THR A 6 -25.16 15.20 -42.95
CA THR A 6 -25.20 15.47 -41.50
C THR A 6 -26.15 14.52 -40.77
N ALA A 7 -27.29 14.16 -41.38
CA ALA A 7 -28.24 13.22 -40.81
C ALA A 7 -27.70 11.77 -40.71
N SER A 8 -26.92 11.32 -41.70
CA SER A 8 -26.27 10.01 -41.64
C SER A 8 -25.10 10.00 -40.65
N ALA A 9 -24.35 11.10 -40.56
CA ALA A 9 -23.27 11.26 -39.58
C ALA A 9 -23.79 11.31 -38.12
N THR A 10 -24.92 11.98 -37.86
CA THR A 10 -25.53 12.01 -36.52
C THR A 10 -26.11 10.66 -36.12
N ALA A 11 -26.68 9.91 -37.07
CA ALA A 11 -27.16 8.55 -36.81
C ALA A 11 -26.02 7.57 -36.47
N LEU A 12 -24.90 7.63 -37.21
CA LEU A 12 -23.70 6.84 -36.91
C LEU A 12 -23.09 7.22 -35.55
N ALA A 13 -23.01 8.51 -35.24
CA ALA A 13 -22.52 8.99 -33.95
C ALA A 13 -23.42 8.53 -32.79
N ALA A 14 -24.74 8.54 -32.97
CA ALA A 14 -25.69 8.06 -31.96
C ALA A 14 -25.53 6.55 -31.70
N ILE A 15 -25.36 5.74 -32.75
CA ILE A 15 -25.12 4.30 -32.62
C ILE A 15 -23.77 4.04 -31.92
N ALA A 16 -22.73 4.78 -32.29
CA ALA A 16 -21.43 4.69 -31.64
C ALA A 16 -21.49 5.10 -30.16
N ALA A 17 -22.28 6.12 -29.82
CA ALA A 17 -22.49 6.56 -28.44
C ALA A 17 -23.26 5.51 -27.62
N ILE A 18 -24.30 4.89 -28.19
CA ILE A 18 -25.03 3.80 -27.52
C ILE A 18 -24.10 2.60 -27.31
N GLY A 19 -23.30 2.25 -28.33
CA GLY A 19 -22.29 1.19 -28.24
C GLY A 19 -21.27 1.47 -27.15
N SER A 20 -20.75 2.71 -27.06
CA SER A 20 -19.79 3.08 -26.03
C SER A 20 -20.40 3.08 -24.63
N CYS A 21 -21.66 3.51 -24.48
CA CYS A 21 -22.39 3.42 -23.20
C CYS A 21 -22.56 1.97 -22.75
N VAL A 22 -22.94 1.05 -23.65
CA VAL A 22 -23.10 -0.37 -23.33
C VAL A 22 -21.74 -0.99 -22.94
N CYS A 23 -20.68 -0.69 -23.68
CA CYS A 23 -19.33 -1.17 -23.36
C CYS A 23 -18.85 -0.60 -22.02
N ALA A 24 -19.04 0.69 -21.76
CA ALA A 24 -18.68 1.32 -20.49
C ALA A 24 -19.43 0.69 -19.32
N PHE A 25 -20.72 0.42 -19.49
CA PHE A 25 -21.54 -0.24 -18.47
C PHE A 25 -21.09 -1.68 -18.21
N ALA A 26 -20.81 -2.46 -19.26
CA ALA A 26 -20.30 -3.82 -19.13
C ALA A 26 -18.93 -3.84 -18.42
N SER A 27 -18.03 -2.93 -18.78
CA SER A 27 -16.72 -2.76 -18.14
C SER A 27 -16.85 -2.39 -16.67
N LEU A 28 -17.73 -1.45 -16.31
CA LEU A 28 -18.02 -1.09 -14.92
C LEU A 28 -18.56 -2.27 -14.12
N ARG A 29 -19.45 -3.07 -14.72
CA ARG A 29 -20.02 -4.26 -14.07
C ARG A 29 -18.96 -5.34 -13.84
N LEU A 30 -18.09 -5.57 -14.82
CA LEU A 30 -16.99 -6.53 -14.70
C LEU A 30 -15.98 -6.06 -13.63
N ALA A 31 -15.60 -4.79 -13.65
CA ALA A 31 -14.69 -4.21 -12.67
C ALA A 31 -15.23 -4.32 -11.24
N ARG A 32 -16.53 -4.05 -11.03
CA ARG A 32 -17.19 -4.24 -9.73
C ARG A 32 -17.18 -5.70 -9.29
N ARG A 33 -17.40 -6.64 -10.22
CA ARG A 33 -17.38 -8.07 -9.91
C ARG A 33 -15.98 -8.54 -9.50
N ILE A 34 -14.95 -8.18 -10.27
CA ILE A 34 -13.56 -8.47 -9.95
C ILE A 34 -13.20 -7.86 -8.60
N TYR A 35 -13.59 -6.61 -8.33
CA TYR A 35 -13.35 -5.96 -7.05
C TYR A 35 -13.98 -6.73 -5.88
N HIS A 36 -15.23 -7.20 -6.03
CA HIS A 36 -15.89 -8.01 -5.01
C HIS A 36 -15.27 -9.40 -4.84
N GLU A 37 -14.83 -10.04 -5.92
CA GLU A 37 -14.18 -11.36 -5.88
C GLU A 37 -12.77 -11.27 -5.23
N VAL A 38 -12.02 -10.20 -5.50
CA VAL A 38 -10.73 -9.93 -4.86
C VAL A 38 -10.90 -9.57 -3.38
N LYS A 39 -11.95 -8.79 -3.05
CA LYS A 39 -12.28 -8.42 -1.68
C LYS A 39 -13.22 -9.42 -1.00
N GLY A 40 -12.71 -10.63 -0.78
CA GLY A 40 -13.46 -11.72 -0.13
C GLY A 40 -13.12 -11.95 1.35
N ASP A 41 -11.87 -11.72 1.75
CA ASP A 41 -11.40 -12.10 3.09
C ASP A 41 -11.18 -10.87 3.97
N GLU A 42 -11.62 -10.95 5.23
CA GLU A 42 -11.40 -9.93 6.25
C GLU A 42 -9.95 -9.96 6.75
N ARG A 43 -9.01 -9.60 5.88
CA ARG A 43 -7.58 -9.66 6.13
C ARG A 43 -6.90 -8.38 5.68
N ILE A 44 -5.88 -8.00 6.44
CA ILE A 44 -4.94 -6.96 6.04
C ILE A 44 -3.69 -7.67 5.53
N VAL A 45 -3.18 -7.22 4.40
CA VAL A 45 -1.93 -7.72 3.82
C VAL A 45 -0.90 -6.60 3.91
N PHE A 46 0.20 -6.90 4.59
CA PHE A 46 1.35 -6.01 4.68
C PHE A 46 2.33 -6.34 3.55
N GLY A 47 2.79 -5.30 2.86
CA GLY A 47 3.87 -5.39 1.90
C GLY A 47 5.24 -5.44 2.60
N PRO A 48 6.32 -5.53 1.80
CA PRO A 48 7.67 -5.49 2.34
C PRO A 48 7.94 -4.17 3.06
N LEU A 49 8.72 -4.26 4.13
CA LEU A 49 9.26 -3.12 4.85
C LEU A 49 10.46 -2.58 4.07
N GLN A 50 10.40 -1.30 3.69
CA GLN A 50 11.43 -0.68 2.85
C GLN A 50 11.85 0.66 3.41
N HIS A 51 13.14 0.97 3.33
CA HIS A 51 13.61 2.31 3.60
C HIS A 51 13.28 3.23 2.41
N PRO A 52 12.77 4.44 2.67
CA PRO A 52 12.60 5.41 1.61
C PRO A 52 13.95 5.85 1.06
N ASN A 53 14.11 5.72 -0.25
CA ASN A 53 15.25 6.28 -0.97
C ASN A 53 15.06 7.80 -1.12
N TYR A 54 15.27 8.55 -0.05
CA TYR A 54 15.32 10.00 -0.13
C TYR A 54 16.63 10.43 -0.79
N THR A 55 16.54 10.86 -2.05
CA THR A 55 17.69 11.35 -2.84
C THR A 55 18.24 12.69 -2.34
N VAL A 56 17.54 13.39 -1.44
CA VAL A 56 17.70 14.85 -1.33
C VAL A 56 18.61 15.34 -0.21
N HIS A 57 18.64 14.81 1.02
CA HIS A 57 19.62 15.27 2.03
C HIS A 57 19.82 14.22 3.14
N ASN A 58 21.10 13.93 3.46
CA ASN A 58 21.56 13.07 4.56
C ASN A 58 21.01 11.63 4.59
N ASN A 59 21.83 10.72 4.06
CA ASN A 59 21.62 9.26 3.99
C ASN A 59 21.42 8.57 5.36
N GLU A 60 21.62 9.28 6.47
CA GLU A 60 21.41 8.78 7.83
C GLU A 60 19.95 8.90 8.29
N HIS A 61 19.21 9.90 7.78
CA HIS A 61 17.81 10.10 8.15
C HIS A 61 16.88 9.10 7.46
N SER A 62 17.18 8.72 6.21
CA SER A 62 16.45 7.70 5.45
C SER A 62 16.48 6.33 6.14
N LYS A 63 17.60 5.98 6.78
CA LYS A 63 17.74 4.72 7.54
C LYS A 63 16.97 4.68 8.86
N SER A 64 16.49 5.83 9.34
CA SER A 64 15.69 5.92 10.57
C SER A 64 14.18 5.76 10.31
N VAL A 65 13.80 5.59 9.04
CA VAL A 65 12.44 5.64 8.53
C VAL A 65 12.16 4.38 7.71
N ILE A 66 10.99 3.78 7.88
CA ILE A 66 10.55 2.60 7.14
C ILE A 66 9.13 2.82 6.62
N TRP A 67 8.89 2.37 5.41
CA TRP A 67 7.60 2.33 4.75
C TRP A 67 7.11 0.89 4.62
N CYS A 68 5.81 0.71 4.82
CA CYS A 68 5.13 -0.53 4.56
C CYS A 68 3.86 -0.21 3.76
N SER A 69 3.67 -0.83 2.59
CA SER A 69 2.34 -0.78 1.96
C SER A 69 1.38 -1.65 2.76
N VAL A 70 0.18 -1.16 3.04
CA VAL A 70 -0.86 -1.90 3.75
C VAL A 70 -2.07 -1.99 2.85
N PHE A 71 -2.52 -3.21 2.58
CA PHE A 71 -3.64 -3.50 1.71
C PHE A 71 -4.79 -4.09 2.51
N ASN A 72 -5.97 -3.51 2.36
CA ASN A 72 -7.19 -4.04 2.92
C ASN A 72 -7.89 -4.94 1.90
N LYS A 73 -7.88 -6.24 2.15
CA LYS A 73 -8.63 -7.22 1.34
C LYS A 73 -10.12 -7.25 1.74
N ALA A 74 -10.51 -6.66 2.87
CA ALA A 74 -11.90 -6.64 3.28
C ALA A 74 -12.71 -5.58 2.50
N GLN A 75 -14.01 -5.83 2.36
CA GLN A 75 -14.96 -4.85 1.81
C GLN A 75 -15.23 -3.70 2.79
N ARG A 76 -15.15 -3.97 4.09
CA ARG A 76 -15.31 -2.95 5.15
C ARG A 76 -13.98 -2.25 5.45
N LYS A 77 -14.06 -1.01 5.95
CA LYS A 77 -12.90 -0.25 6.39
C LYS A 77 -12.21 -0.97 7.55
N ALA A 78 -10.89 -1.13 7.46
CA ALA A 78 -10.05 -1.66 8.52
C ALA A 78 -9.49 -0.52 9.38
N TYR A 79 -9.23 -0.78 10.65
CA TYR A 79 -8.59 0.18 11.54
C TYR A 79 -7.34 -0.44 12.16
N ILE A 80 -6.20 0.22 12.01
CA ILE A 80 -4.99 -0.07 12.78
C ILE A 80 -5.05 0.79 14.04
N ASN A 81 -5.01 0.17 15.21
CA ASN A 81 -5.14 0.83 16.51
C ASN A 81 -3.83 0.88 17.30
N LYS A 82 -2.87 0.00 16.97
CA LYS A 82 -1.61 -0.09 17.70
C LYS A 82 -0.52 -0.66 16.79
N ILE A 83 0.65 -0.05 16.86
CA ILE A 83 1.87 -0.54 16.23
C ILE A 83 2.95 -0.56 17.29
N GLU A 84 3.57 -1.72 17.47
CA GLU A 84 4.73 -1.89 18.33
C GLU A 84 5.90 -2.38 17.50
N ALA A 85 7.07 -1.79 17.77
CA ALA A 85 8.31 -2.12 17.10
C ALA A 85 9.26 -2.78 18.09
N PHE A 86 9.94 -3.83 17.65
CA PHE A 86 10.92 -4.58 18.43
C PHE A 86 12.22 -4.72 17.65
N SER A 87 13.34 -4.64 18.38
CA SER A 87 14.68 -4.94 17.87
C SER A 87 14.88 -6.45 17.71
N GLU A 88 16.01 -6.84 17.14
CA GLU A 88 16.43 -8.25 17.03
C GLU A 88 16.50 -8.93 18.40
N GLU A 89 17.05 -8.23 19.40
CA GLU A 89 17.08 -8.68 20.80
C GLU A 89 15.70 -8.71 21.50
N GLY A 90 14.60 -8.41 20.79
CA GLY A 90 13.25 -8.36 21.35
C GLY A 90 12.95 -7.14 22.22
N ARG A 91 13.81 -6.11 22.21
CA ARG A 91 13.58 -4.88 22.98
C ARG A 91 12.60 -3.98 22.24
N LYS A 92 11.66 -3.39 22.97
CA LYS A 92 10.70 -2.43 22.40
C LYS A 92 11.41 -1.15 21.97
N ILE A 93 11.25 -0.79 20.70
CA ILE A 93 11.76 0.44 20.10
C ILE A 93 10.64 1.48 20.15
N ASN A 94 10.96 2.69 20.61
CA ASN A 94 10.02 3.79 20.56
C ASN A 94 9.92 4.32 19.12
N VAL A 95 8.74 4.16 18.52
CA VAL A 95 8.45 4.56 17.14
C VAL A 95 7.22 5.45 17.07
N GLN A 96 7.27 6.39 16.14
CA GLN A 96 6.12 7.17 15.69
C GLN A 96 5.66 6.64 14.35
N TRP A 97 4.36 6.68 14.10
CA TRP A 97 3.80 6.17 12.86
C TRP A 97 2.61 7.01 12.38
N SER A 98 2.40 7.03 11.07
CA SER A 98 1.30 7.72 10.39
C SER A 98 1.04 7.09 9.01
N ASP A 99 0.07 7.57 8.25
CA ASP A 99 -0.11 7.29 6.83
C ASP A 99 0.53 8.31 5.89
N SER A 100 0.97 9.45 6.40
CA SER A 100 1.74 10.44 5.65
C SER A 100 3.04 10.83 6.35
N MET A 101 3.97 11.37 5.57
CA MET A 101 5.20 11.98 6.07
C MET A 101 5.46 13.29 5.38
N ASP A 102 6.11 14.19 6.10
CA ASP A 102 6.62 15.44 5.55
C ASP A 102 7.83 15.21 4.62
N LYS A 103 8.31 16.29 4.02
CA LYS A 103 9.47 16.26 3.11
C LYS A 103 10.79 15.82 3.77
N VAL A 104 10.83 15.76 5.09
CA VAL A 104 12.00 15.40 5.92
C VAL A 104 11.82 14.01 6.55
N GLY A 105 10.74 13.30 6.19
CA GLY A 105 10.44 11.96 6.69
C GLY A 105 9.93 11.93 8.14
N MET A 106 9.37 13.01 8.66
CA MET A 106 8.61 12.99 9.91
C MET A 106 7.16 12.55 9.63
N PRO A 107 6.60 11.60 10.40
CA PRO A 107 5.18 11.28 10.32
C PRO A 107 4.33 12.53 10.57
N GLU A 108 3.50 12.90 9.60
CA GLU A 108 2.52 13.98 9.75
C GLU A 108 1.34 13.43 10.55
N GLU A 109 0.84 14.17 11.54
CA GLU A 109 -0.36 13.77 12.30
C GLU A 109 -0.32 12.31 12.83
N PRO A 110 0.59 11.98 13.78
CA PRO A 110 0.69 10.64 14.37
C PRO A 110 -0.50 10.35 15.29
N HIS A 111 -1.67 10.22 14.69
CA HIS A 111 -2.91 9.86 15.37
C HIS A 111 -2.94 8.33 15.43
N GLY A 112 -2.96 7.79 16.65
CA GLY A 112 -2.86 6.35 16.92
C GLY A 112 -3.99 5.46 16.38
N LEU A 113 -4.76 5.94 15.40
CA LEU A 113 -5.79 5.20 14.69
C LEU A 113 -5.71 5.51 13.19
N LEU A 114 -5.35 4.50 12.39
CA LEU A 114 -5.31 4.61 10.93
C LEU A 114 -6.43 3.80 10.29
N GLY A 115 -7.26 4.45 9.48
CA GLY A 115 -8.35 3.82 8.76
C GLY A 115 -8.00 3.46 7.32
N ILE A 116 -8.04 2.17 6.97
CA ILE A 116 -7.62 1.65 5.66
C ILE A 116 -8.83 1.15 4.88
N VAL A 117 -9.05 1.73 3.69
CA VAL A 117 -10.16 1.35 2.80
C VAL A 117 -9.71 0.38 1.72
N ASP A 118 -8.64 0.71 1.01
CA ASP A 118 -8.08 -0.10 -0.08
C ASP A 118 -6.59 -0.33 0.12
N ARG A 119 -5.80 0.74 -0.02
CA ARG A 119 -4.35 0.74 0.15
C ARG A 119 -3.92 2.01 0.84
N ASN A 120 -3.10 1.88 1.87
CA ASN A 120 -2.41 2.99 2.52
C ASN A 120 -0.92 2.67 2.59
N THR A 121 -0.09 3.70 2.71
CA THR A 121 1.32 3.54 3.06
C THR A 121 1.44 3.82 4.55
N LEU A 122 1.94 2.85 5.29
CA LEU A 122 2.25 3.00 6.70
C LEU A 122 3.69 3.47 6.84
N CYS A 123 3.84 4.58 7.53
CA CYS A 123 5.05 5.36 7.65
C CYS A 123 5.53 5.26 9.09
N ILE A 124 6.69 4.64 9.35
CA ILE A 124 7.19 4.38 10.70
C ILE A 124 8.57 4.99 10.85
N ARG A 125 8.78 5.73 11.95
CA ARG A 125 10.04 6.38 12.27
C ARG A 125 10.45 6.12 13.71
N LYS A 126 11.73 5.85 13.93
CA LYS A 126 12.31 5.77 15.27
C LYS A 126 12.44 7.17 15.88
N THR A 127 11.97 7.35 17.11
CA THR A 127 11.93 8.67 17.78
C THR A 127 13.31 9.18 18.18
N ILE A 128 14.24 8.28 18.50
CA ILE A 128 15.60 8.61 18.95
C ILE A 128 16.54 8.18 17.83
N GLY A 129 17.24 9.15 17.23
CA GLY A 129 18.05 8.98 16.01
C GLY A 129 18.89 7.70 16.00
N GLY A 130 18.89 7.03 14.85
CA GLY A 130 19.65 5.80 14.62
C GLY A 130 19.04 4.98 13.49
N SER A 131 19.88 4.23 12.76
CA SER A 131 19.42 3.31 11.74
C SER A 131 18.51 2.24 12.32
N ILE A 132 17.56 1.79 11.51
CA ILE A 132 16.76 0.60 11.77
C ILE A 132 17.27 -0.48 10.82
N ASP A 133 18.19 -1.32 11.29
CA ASP A 133 18.77 -2.38 10.47
C ASP A 133 17.91 -3.67 10.53
N TYR A 134 17.27 -3.92 11.68
CA TYR A 134 16.27 -4.97 11.87
C TYR A 134 15.05 -4.38 12.57
N LEU A 135 13.85 -4.80 12.13
CA LEU A 135 12.60 -4.36 12.75
C LEU A 135 11.56 -5.47 12.71
N ARG A 136 11.10 -5.91 13.88
CA ARG A 136 9.85 -6.67 14.01
C ARG A 136 8.73 -5.71 14.38
N LEU A 137 7.69 -5.66 13.56
CA LEU A 137 6.48 -4.90 13.81
C LEU A 137 5.35 -5.83 14.23
N GLU A 138 4.67 -5.47 15.30
CA GLU A 138 3.42 -6.07 15.72
C GLU A 138 2.31 -5.05 15.46
N VAL A 139 1.47 -5.34 14.46
CA VAL A 139 0.39 -4.45 14.01
C VAL A 139 -0.95 -5.02 14.47
N SER A 140 -1.61 -4.32 15.39
CA SER A 140 -2.96 -4.65 15.82
C SER A 140 -3.97 -3.96 14.91
N HIS A 141 -4.98 -4.70 14.48
CA HIS A 141 -6.02 -4.18 13.59
C HIS A 141 -7.42 -4.71 13.93
N SER A 142 -8.45 -4.10 13.37
CA SER A 142 -9.86 -4.37 13.72
C SER A 142 -10.40 -5.74 13.33
N PHE A 143 -9.67 -6.56 12.57
CA PHE A 143 -10.17 -7.84 12.04
C PHE A 143 -9.60 -9.05 12.78
N ASP A 144 -8.44 -8.91 13.41
CA ASP A 144 -7.83 -9.95 14.22
C ASP A 144 -7.64 -9.44 15.65
N LYS A 145 -7.79 -10.33 16.62
CA LYS A 145 -7.49 -10.05 18.03
C LYS A 145 -6.00 -10.16 18.31
N HIS A 146 -5.28 -10.93 17.50
CA HIS A 146 -3.84 -11.11 17.63
C HIS A 146 -3.13 -10.10 16.74
N PRO A 147 -2.06 -9.45 17.23
CA PRO A 147 -1.23 -8.59 16.38
C PRO A 147 -0.65 -9.40 15.23
N GLN A 148 -0.69 -8.82 14.03
CA GLN A 148 -0.02 -9.39 12.87
C GLN A 148 1.46 -8.99 12.91
N GLU A 149 2.35 -9.98 12.81
CA GLU A 149 3.78 -9.75 12.77
C GLU A 149 4.26 -9.46 11.34
N VAL A 150 5.09 -8.42 11.20
CA VAL A 150 5.76 -8.05 9.95
C VAL A 150 7.23 -7.82 10.27
N ILE A 151 8.12 -8.55 9.61
CA ILE A 151 9.57 -8.52 9.90
C ILE A 151 10.29 -7.87 8.71
N SER A 152 11.16 -6.91 9.02
CA SER A 152 12.16 -6.38 8.10
C SER A 152 13.48 -7.07 8.39
N ASP A 153 13.89 -7.98 7.52
CA ASP A 153 15.20 -8.62 7.60
C ASP A 153 16.00 -8.34 6.31
N PRO A 154 17.10 -7.55 6.37
CA PRO A 154 17.95 -7.31 5.21
C PRO A 154 18.62 -8.58 4.65
N VAL A 155 18.69 -9.67 5.42
CA VAL A 155 19.22 -10.97 4.94
C VAL A 155 18.25 -11.64 3.97
N SER A 156 16.95 -11.39 4.08
CA SER A 156 15.94 -11.93 3.15
C SER A 156 16.03 -11.30 1.74
N ASP A 157 16.52 -10.06 1.64
CA ASP A 157 16.77 -9.37 0.36
C ASP A 157 18.00 -9.90 -0.39
N TRP A 158 18.93 -10.57 0.31
CA TRP A 158 20.08 -11.28 -0.30
C TRP A 158 19.60 -12.56 -1.00
N LEU A 159 18.82 -13.40 -0.31
CA LEU A 159 18.45 -14.72 -0.80
C LEU A 159 17.54 -14.67 -2.04
N SER A 160 16.77 -13.59 -2.18
CA SER A 160 15.90 -13.37 -3.35
C SER A 160 16.62 -12.86 -4.59
N LYS A 161 17.85 -12.35 -4.47
CA LYS A 161 18.66 -11.89 -5.63
C LYS A 161 19.50 -12.98 -6.25
N ASP A 162 19.97 -13.94 -5.44
CA ASP A 162 20.81 -15.03 -5.93
C ASP A 162 19.99 -16.08 -6.71
N GLU A 163 18.70 -16.27 -6.40
CA GLU A 163 17.83 -17.22 -7.12
C GLU A 163 17.41 -16.74 -8.53
N ILE A 164 17.59 -15.46 -8.88
CA ILE A 164 17.25 -14.94 -10.22
C ILE A 164 18.43 -15.09 -11.20
N GLN A 165 19.64 -15.33 -10.70
CA GLN A 165 20.85 -15.33 -11.52
C GLN A 165 21.31 -16.73 -11.98
N GLU A 166 20.79 -17.82 -11.40
CA GLU A 166 21.17 -19.19 -11.80
C GLU A 166 20.39 -19.79 -12.98
N ASP A 167 19.30 -19.16 -13.45
CA ASP A 167 18.43 -19.75 -14.50
C ASP A 167 18.66 -19.18 -15.92
N ASN A 168 19.76 -18.44 -16.13
CA ASN A 168 20.09 -17.83 -17.44
C ASN A 168 21.56 -18.07 -17.88
N THR A 169 22.09 -19.27 -17.70
CA THR A 169 23.35 -19.68 -18.38
C THR A 169 23.21 -21.01 -19.10
#